data_AF-F8JAC7-F1
#
_entry.id   AF-F8JAC7-F1
#
_cell.length_a   1.000
_cell.length_b   1.000
_cell.length_c   1.000
_cell.angle_alpha   90.00
_cell.angle_beta   90.00
_cell.angle_gamma   90.00
#
_symmetry.space_group_name_H-M   'P 1'
#
loop_
_entity.id
_entity.type
_entity.pdbx_description
1 polymer ?
#
loop_
_entity_poly.entity_id
_entity_poly.type
_entity_poly.pdbx_seq_one_letter_code
_entity_poly.pdbx_strand_id
1 'polypeptide(L)'
;MMTTKPEEIDFLEIQSTLRADASGSARAALEQRLEEAGRLLKRKLDAGVAPAEFTALNAMRGATEAAKEIVVTAWKRMHSTAS
;
A
#
# COMPACT_ATOMS: atom_id res chain seq x y z
N MET A 1 19.41 29.39 -15.19
CA MET A 1 19.49 27.91 -15.23
C MET A 1 18.18 27.36 -14.71
N MET A 2 17.31 26.85 -15.57
CA MET A 2 16.16 26.06 -15.12
C MET A 2 16.67 24.66 -14.80
N THR A 3 16.83 24.34 -13.52
CA THR A 3 16.98 22.96 -13.07
C THR A 3 15.60 22.32 -13.15
N THR A 4 15.25 21.75 -14.30
CA THR A 4 14.11 20.83 -14.40
C THR A 4 14.42 19.63 -13.51
N LYS A 5 13.65 19.44 -12.43
CA LYS A 5 13.64 18.19 -11.68
C LYS A 5 13.49 17.04 -12.69
N PRO A 6 14.22 15.92 -12.53
CA PRO A 6 14.02 14.76 -13.39
C PRO A 6 12.51 14.45 -13.41
N GLU A 7 11.95 14.26 -14.60
CA GLU A 7 10.57 13.81 -14.73
C GLU A 7 10.46 12.46 -14.02
N GLU A 8 9.90 12.49 -12.82
CA GLU A 8 9.61 11.27 -12.06
C GLU A 8 8.46 10.54 -12.75
N ILE A 9 8.80 9.58 -13.60
CA ILE A 9 7.86 8.73 -14.33
C ILE A 9 7.10 7.86 -13.33
N ASP A 10 5.77 8.00 -13.32
CA ASP A 10 4.90 7.05 -12.62
C ASP A 10 4.78 5.77 -13.46
N PHE A 11 5.32 4.67 -12.92
CA PHE A 11 5.21 3.35 -13.53
C PHE A 11 3.86 2.68 -13.20
N LEU A 12 3.25 3.05 -12.07
CA LEU A 12 1.95 2.55 -11.64
C LEU A 12 0.98 3.72 -11.43
N GLU A 13 -0.28 3.55 -11.81
CA GLU A 13 -1.34 4.57 -11.63
C GLU A 13 -1.51 5.00 -10.16
N ILE A 14 -1.22 4.12 -9.22
CA ILE A 14 -1.29 4.44 -7.78
C ILE A 14 -0.24 5.47 -7.37
N GLN A 15 0.88 5.58 -8.09
CA GLN A 15 1.94 6.54 -7.76
C GLN A 15 1.51 7.97 -8.06
N SER A 16 0.86 8.22 -9.20
CA SER A 16 0.32 9.54 -9.54
C SER A 16 -0.76 9.96 -8.54
N THR A 17 -1.62 9.01 -8.16
CA THR A 17 -2.65 9.21 -7.13
C THR A 17 -2.03 9.61 -5.79
N LEU A 18 -1.03 8.85 -5.30
CA LEU A 18 -0.37 9.15 -4.02
C LEU A 18 0.43 10.44 -4.05
N ARG A 19 0.99 10.82 -5.20
CA ARG A 19 1.72 12.07 -5.38
C ARG A 19 0.81 13.28 -5.35
N ALA A 20 -0.36 13.19 -5.97
CA ALA A 20 -1.36 14.26 -5.93
C ALA A 20 -2.09 14.35 -4.57
N ASP A 21 -1.98 13.33 -3.72
CA ASP A 21 -2.67 13.21 -2.43
C ASP A 21 -2.04 14.04 -1.30
N ALA A 22 -1.99 15.37 -1.43
CA ALA A 22 -1.40 16.25 -0.42
C ALA A 22 -2.09 16.15 0.96
N SER A 23 -3.39 15.83 1.01
CA SER A 23 -4.15 15.65 2.26
C SER A 23 -3.95 14.28 2.91
N GLY A 24 -3.33 13.32 2.21
CA GLY A 24 -3.17 11.95 2.69
C GLY A 24 -4.47 11.15 2.73
N SER A 25 -5.53 11.62 2.09
CA SER A 25 -6.86 11.00 2.12
C SER A 25 -6.91 9.75 1.23
N ALA A 26 -6.29 9.77 0.05
CA ALA A 26 -6.20 8.60 -0.81
C ALA A 26 -5.31 7.52 -0.19
N ARG A 27 -4.17 7.92 0.42
CA ARG A 27 -3.30 7.05 1.22
C ARG A 27 -4.08 6.38 2.36
N ALA A 28 -4.85 7.14 3.12
CA ALA A 28 -5.66 6.61 4.22
C ALA A 28 -6.74 5.62 3.74
N ALA A 29 -7.42 5.93 2.63
CA ALA A 29 -8.41 5.04 2.05
C ALA A 29 -7.79 3.72 1.54
N LEU A 30 -6.60 3.79 0.93
CA LEU A 30 -5.85 2.60 0.51
C LEU A 30 -5.41 1.76 1.70
N GLU A 31 -4.88 2.40 2.74
CA GLU A 31 -4.51 1.74 4.00
C GLU A 31 -5.71 1.01 4.62
N GLN A 32 -6.87 1.65 4.71
CA GLN A 32 -8.09 1.04 5.23
C GLN A 32 -8.53 -0.17 4.40
N ARG A 33 -8.52 -0.07 3.07
CA ARG A 33 -8.89 -1.18 2.17
C ARG A 33 -7.97 -2.39 2.32
N LEU A 34 -6.67 -2.15 2.46
CA LEU A 34 -5.68 -3.20 2.74
C LEU A 34 -5.94 -3.82 4.11
N GLU A 35 -6.20 -3.02 5.14
CA GLU A 35 -6.49 -3.54 6.47
C GLU A 35 -7.76 -4.39 6.49
N GLU A 36 -8.83 -3.96 5.82
CA GLU A 36 -10.07 -4.73 5.68
C GLU A 36 -9.84 -6.08 4.96
N ALA A 37 -9.02 -6.08 3.90
CA ALA A 37 -8.62 -7.30 3.21
C ALA A 37 -7.82 -8.24 4.13
N GLY A 38 -6.86 -7.70 4.90
CA GLY A 38 -6.08 -8.44 5.89
C GLY A 38 -6.97 -9.09 6.97
N ARG A 39 -7.96 -8.33 7.49
CA ARG A 39 -8.94 -8.85 8.46
C ARG A 39 -9.79 -9.97 7.85
N LEU A 40 -10.22 -9.84 6.60
CA LEU A 40 -10.95 -10.88 5.88
C LEU A 40 -10.14 -12.18 5.75
N LEU A 41 -8.87 -12.06 5.34
CA LEU A 41 -7.96 -13.20 5.22
C LEU A 41 -7.71 -13.86 6.58
N LYS A 42 -7.47 -13.07 7.62
CA LYS A 42 -7.32 -13.58 9.00
C LYS A 42 -8.55 -14.35 9.45
N ARG A 43 -9.76 -13.82 9.26
CA ARG A 43 -11.00 -14.52 9.62
C ARG A 43 -11.15 -15.85 8.90
N LYS A 44 -10.77 -15.94 7.62
CA LYS A 44 -10.77 -17.22 6.88
C LYS A 44 -9.79 -18.21 7.49
N LEU A 45 -8.56 -17.78 7.77
CA LEU A 45 -7.55 -18.63 8.42
C LEU A 45 -8.01 -19.11 9.81
N ASP A 46 -8.58 -18.22 10.61
CA ASP A 46 -9.08 -18.52 11.96
C ASP A 46 -10.28 -19.48 11.95
N ALA A 47 -11.06 -19.52 10.85
CA ALA A 47 -12.17 -20.46 10.66
C ALA A 47 -11.71 -21.90 10.34
N GLY A 48 -10.41 -22.10 10.09
CA GLY A 48 -9.85 -23.37 9.66
C GLY A 48 -9.97 -23.55 8.15
N VAL A 49 -8.83 -23.72 7.49
CA VAL A 49 -8.73 -23.99 6.05
C VAL A 49 -7.87 -25.22 5.80
N ALA A 50 -8.00 -25.81 4.62
CA ALA A 50 -7.14 -26.92 4.22
C ALA A 50 -5.65 -26.48 4.20
N PRO A 51 -4.68 -27.37 4.49
CA PRO A 51 -3.27 -27.00 4.55
C PRO A 51 -2.72 -26.31 3.28
N ALA A 52 -3.17 -26.76 2.10
CA ALA A 52 -2.79 -26.14 0.83
C ALA A 52 -3.31 -24.70 0.68
N GLU A 53 -4.49 -24.41 1.22
CA GLU A 53 -5.11 -23.08 1.20
C GLU A 53 -4.50 -22.16 2.27
N PHE A 54 -4.10 -22.73 3.42
CA PHE A 54 -3.45 -21.98 4.50
C PHE A 54 -2.21 -21.22 4.00
N THR A 55 -1.32 -21.91 3.29
CA THR A 55 -0.09 -21.30 2.77
C THR A 55 -0.38 -20.11 1.87
N ALA A 56 -1.32 -20.27 0.94
CA ALA A 56 -1.71 -19.20 0.01
C ALA A 56 -2.35 -18.01 0.73
N LEU A 57 -3.33 -18.25 1.60
CA LEU A 57 -4.02 -17.19 2.34
C LEU A 57 -3.09 -16.47 3.33
N ASN A 58 -2.18 -17.20 3.98
CA ASN A 58 -1.21 -16.61 4.89
C ASN A 58 -0.18 -15.76 4.13
N ALA A 59 0.25 -16.19 2.93
CA ALA A 59 1.10 -15.39 2.06
C ALA A 59 0.38 -14.10 1.60
N MET A 60 -0.89 -14.20 1.18
CA MET A 60 -1.70 -13.03 0.80
C MET A 60 -1.87 -12.05 1.97
N ARG A 61 -2.05 -12.57 3.19
CA ARG A 61 -2.14 -11.74 4.40
C ARG A 61 -0.83 -10.98 4.64
N GLY A 62 0.31 -11.65 4.54
CA GLY A 62 1.63 -11.01 4.64
C GLY A 62 1.84 -9.95 3.57
N ALA A 63 1.47 -10.23 2.31
CA ALA A 63 1.56 -9.29 1.21
C ALA A 63 0.70 -8.03 1.43
N THR A 64 -0.46 -8.17 2.07
CA THR A 64 -1.36 -7.05 2.39
C THR A 64 -0.74 -6.10 3.41
N GLU A 65 -0.06 -6.62 4.44
CA GLU A 65 0.67 -5.79 5.41
C GLU A 65 1.87 -5.09 4.76
N ALA A 66 2.65 -5.82 3.95
CA ALA A 66 3.77 -5.22 3.21
C ALA A 66 3.31 -4.11 2.27
N ALA A 67 2.20 -4.31 1.56
CA ALA A 67 1.61 -3.28 0.70
C ALA A 67 1.21 -2.02 1.49
N LYS A 68 0.69 -2.18 2.70
CA LYS A 68 0.34 -1.04 3.58
C LYS A 68 1.56 -0.20 3.92
N GLU A 69 2.65 -0.86 4.31
CA GLU A 69 3.92 -0.19 4.61
C GLU A 69 4.50 0.53 3.39
N ILE A 70 4.42 -0.08 2.21
CA ILE A 70 4.87 0.51 0.94
C ILE A 70 4.07 1.77 0.62
N VAL A 71 2.73 1.74 0.72
CA VAL A 71 1.87 2.91 0.44
C VAL A 71 2.22 4.07 1.37
N VAL A 72 2.36 3.80 2.67
CA VAL A 72 2.73 4.83 3.66
C VAL A 72 4.12 5.41 3.37
N THR A 73 5.09 4.55 3.06
CA THR A 73 6.46 4.96 2.81
C THR A 73 6.60 5.77 1.52
N ALA A 74 5.94 5.33 0.44
CA ALA A 74 5.91 6.02 -0.83
C ALA A 74 5.30 7.41 -0.69
N TRP A 75 4.14 7.51 -0.04
CA TRP A 75 3.50 8.80 0.24
C TRP A 75 4.41 9.71 1.07
N LYS A 76 4.99 9.21 2.17
CA LYS A 76 5.92 9.99 2.99
C LYS A 76 7.10 10.52 2.20
N ARG A 77 7.68 9.76 1.27
CA ARG A 77 8.80 10.21 0.43
C ARG A 77 8.41 11.31 -0.56
N MET A 78 7.20 11.21 -1.12
CA MET A 78 6.68 12.22 -2.06
C MET A 78 6.33 13.54 -1.36
N HIS A 79 5.94 13.47 -0.09
CA HIS A 79 5.43 14.61 0.69
C HIS A 79 6.35 15.05 1.82
N SER A 80 7.49 14.37 2.06
CA SER A 80 8.52 14.86 2.98
C SER A 80 9.22 16.04 2.35
N THR A 81 8.91 17.24 2.82
CA THR A 81 9.78 18.40 2.60
C THR A 81 11.14 18.07 3.19
N ALA A 82 12.20 18.12 2.38
CA ALA A 82 13.56 18.10 2.89
C ALA A 82 13.68 19.19 3.97
N SER A 83 13.81 18.78 5.22
CA SER A 83 14.28 19.66 6.30
C SER A 83 15.80 19.68 6.31
#